data_AF-Q3JPF8-F1
#
_entry.id   AF-Q3JPF8-F1
#
_cell.length_a   1.000
_cell.length_b   1.000
_cell.length_c   1.000
_cell.angle_alpha   90.00
_cell.angle_beta   90.00
_cell.angle_gamma   90.00
#
_symmetry.space_group_name_H-M   'P 1'
#
loop_
_entity.id
_entity.type
_entity.pdbx_description
1 polymer ?
#
loop_
_entity_poly.entity_id
_entity_poly.type
_entity_poly.pdbx_seq_one_letter_code
_entity_poly.pdbx_strand_id
1 'polypeptide(L)'
;MQRANATRGRLLGSAPPTRYHHGSQINGLSFTRLKMEYKSWMCLICGWIYDEEAGLPEEGIAPGTRWEDVPINWTCPECGARKEDFEMVQI
;
A
#
# COMPACT_ATOMS: atom_id res chain seq x y z
N MET A 1 -66.56 11.35 16.18
CA MET A 1 -66.90 10.06 15.52
C MET A 1 -65.89 9.02 16.00
N GLN A 2 -66.32 7.76 16.13
CA GLN A 2 -65.96 6.86 17.22
C GLN A 2 -64.47 6.47 17.38
N ARG A 3 -64.13 6.23 18.66
CA ARG A 3 -63.03 5.40 19.12
C ARG A 3 -63.14 4.00 18.51
N ALA A 4 -62.09 3.52 17.88
CA ALA A 4 -61.96 2.11 17.51
C ALA A 4 -60.69 1.55 18.14
N ASN A 5 -60.91 0.78 19.20
CA ASN A 5 -59.95 -0.09 19.85
C ASN A 5 -60.02 -1.45 19.13
N ALA A 6 -58.89 -1.91 18.60
CA ALA A 6 -58.75 -3.12 17.80
C ALA A 6 -57.24 -3.42 17.74
N THR A 7 -56.70 -4.62 17.89
CA THR A 7 -57.16 -5.94 18.33
C THR A 7 -55.85 -6.73 18.57
N ARG A 8 -55.88 -7.75 19.42
CA ARG A 8 -55.17 -9.05 19.30
C ARG A 8 -53.79 -9.10 18.63
N GLY A 9 -52.83 -9.75 19.30
CA GLY A 9 -51.76 -10.40 18.55
C GLY A 9 -50.61 -10.96 19.36
N ARG A 10 -50.85 -12.06 20.08
CA ARG A 10 -49.79 -12.99 20.53
C ARG A 10 -49.11 -13.56 19.29
N LEU A 11 -47.80 -13.35 19.11
CA LEU A 11 -46.92 -14.30 18.42
C LEU A 11 -45.53 -14.26 19.07
N LEU A 12 -45.29 -15.25 19.94
CA LEU A 12 -43.97 -15.65 20.39
C LEU A 12 -43.23 -16.21 19.17
N GLY A 13 -42.47 -15.34 18.50
CA GLY A 13 -41.60 -15.69 17.39
C GLY A 13 -40.26 -16.21 17.91
N SER A 14 -40.16 -17.53 17.98
CA SER A 14 -38.92 -18.29 18.08
C SER A 14 -37.97 -17.95 16.93
N ALA A 15 -36.83 -17.35 17.25
CA ALA A 15 -35.67 -17.30 16.36
C ALA A 15 -34.48 -17.98 17.08
N PRO A 16 -33.87 -19.04 16.48
CA PRO A 16 -32.74 -19.77 17.06
C PRO A 16 -31.48 -18.91 17.14
N PRO A 17 -30.50 -19.26 17.99
CA PRO A 17 -29.24 -18.52 18.08
C PRO A 17 -28.56 -18.59 16.72
N THR A 18 -28.37 -17.44 16.08
CA THR A 18 -27.55 -17.30 14.89
C THR A 18 -26.12 -17.68 15.27
N ARG A 19 -25.81 -18.96 15.10
CA ARG A 19 -24.46 -19.50 15.08
C ARG A 19 -23.75 -18.85 13.89
N TYR A 20 -23.10 -17.72 14.15
CA TYR A 20 -22.19 -17.08 13.20
C TYR A 20 -20.98 -18.00 13.03
N HIS A 21 -21.06 -18.92 12.07
CA HIS A 21 -19.92 -19.55 11.45
C HIS A 21 -20.06 -19.42 9.94
N HIS A 22 -18.91 -19.35 9.27
CA HIS A 22 -18.63 -18.95 7.88
C HIS A 22 -18.48 -17.43 7.75
N GLY A 23 -17.30 -16.86 7.54
CA GLY A 23 -15.99 -17.42 7.25
C GLY A 23 -15.16 -16.30 6.61
N SER A 24 -13.85 -16.31 6.83
CA SER A 24 -12.89 -15.98 5.77
C SER A 24 -11.50 -16.27 6.30
N GLN A 25 -11.08 -17.50 6.05
CA GLN A 25 -9.68 -17.86 6.02
C GLN A 25 -9.09 -17.19 4.78
N ILE A 26 -8.71 -15.91 4.87
CA ILE A 26 -7.67 -15.40 3.97
C ILE A 26 -6.33 -15.80 4.57
N ASN A 27 -5.88 -16.98 4.14
CA ASN A 27 -4.47 -17.33 4.14
C ASN A 27 -3.69 -16.15 3.54
N GLY A 28 -2.91 -15.44 4.35
CA GLY A 28 -1.56 -14.99 3.98
C GLY A 28 -1.35 -14.20 2.68
N LEU A 29 -2.37 -13.55 2.11
CA LEU A 29 -2.19 -12.57 1.03
C LEU A 29 -2.26 -11.17 1.61
N SER A 30 -1.33 -10.93 2.52
CA SER A 30 -0.77 -9.61 2.72
C SER A 30 -0.09 -9.17 1.41
N PHE A 31 -0.02 -7.87 1.19
CA PHE A 31 0.70 -7.17 0.13
C PHE A 31 -0.01 -7.01 -1.23
N THR A 32 -0.50 -5.79 -1.39
CA THR A 32 -0.71 -5.00 -2.60
C THR A 32 0.49 -4.91 -3.55
N ARG A 33 1.35 -5.94 -3.67
CA ARG A 33 2.51 -5.89 -4.57
C ARG A 33 2.10 -6.25 -5.99
N LEU A 34 1.35 -5.35 -6.61
CA LEU A 34 1.50 -5.14 -8.05
C LEU A 34 2.93 -4.61 -8.23
N LYS A 35 3.91 -5.52 -8.32
CA LYS A 35 5.27 -5.22 -8.79
C LYS A 35 5.11 -4.65 -10.20
N MET A 36 4.92 -3.34 -10.31
CA MET A 36 5.47 -2.64 -11.43
C MET A 36 6.98 -2.87 -11.34
N GLU A 37 7.60 -3.27 -12.44
CA GLU A 37 9.04 -3.54 -12.55
C GLU A 37 9.82 -2.23 -12.34
N TYR A 38 9.88 -1.77 -11.10
CA TYR A 38 10.70 -0.67 -10.64
C TYR A 38 12.11 -1.17 -10.44
N LYS A 39 13.06 -0.38 -10.92
CA LYS A 39 14.48 -0.69 -10.78
C LYS A 39 14.99 -0.08 -9.49
N SER A 40 15.98 -0.72 -8.90
CA SER A 40 16.70 -0.16 -7.77
C SER A 40 18.10 0.24 -8.23
N TRP A 41 18.63 1.32 -7.68
CA TRP A 41 19.90 1.91 -8.10
C TRP A 41 20.79 2.06 -6.88
N MET A 42 21.95 1.40 -6.91
CA MET A 42 22.89 1.41 -5.80
C MET A 42 24.01 2.42 -6.07
N CYS A 43 24.24 3.31 -5.12
CA CYS A 43 25.38 4.22 -5.12
C CYS A 43 26.67 3.40 -4.96
N LEU A 44 27.58 3.49 -5.92
CA LEU A 44 28.86 2.78 -5.89
C LEU A 44 29.85 3.37 -4.86
N ILE A 45 29.58 4.58 -4.35
CA ILE A 45 30.45 5.28 -3.39
C ILE A 45 30.17 4.85 -1.95
N CYS A 46 28.90 4.76 -1.55
CA CYS A 46 28.51 4.45 -0.17
C CYS A 46 27.63 3.20 -0.01
N GLY A 47 27.10 2.63 -1.11
CA GLY A 47 26.20 1.48 -1.08
C GLY A 47 24.73 1.81 -0.78
N TRP A 48 24.34 3.09 -0.78
CA TRP A 48 22.94 3.49 -0.61
C TRP A 48 22.07 3.05 -1.80
N ILE A 49 20.85 2.60 -1.57
CA ILE A 49 19.95 2.09 -2.60
C ILE A 49 18.77 3.06 -2.79
N TYR A 50 18.69 3.65 -3.98
CA TYR A 50 17.51 4.34 -4.46
C TYR A 50 16.50 3.33 -5.03
N ASP A 51 15.26 3.40 -4.57
CA ASP A 51 14.17 2.56 -5.05
C ASP A 51 13.19 3.42 -5.85
N GLU A 52 12.95 3.09 -7.14
CA GLU A 52 12.04 3.86 -7.98
C GLU A 52 10.59 3.80 -7.48
N GLU A 53 10.17 2.72 -6.82
CA GLU A 53 8.81 2.60 -6.26
C GLU A 53 8.63 3.56 -5.08
N ALA A 54 9.63 3.60 -4.18
CA ALA A 54 9.61 4.48 -3.02
C ALA A 54 9.89 5.95 -3.38
N GLY A 55 10.72 6.19 -4.40
CA GLY A 55 11.25 7.52 -4.70
C GLY A 55 12.04 8.11 -3.52
N LEU A 56 12.09 9.43 -3.44
CA LEU A 56 12.71 10.14 -2.31
C LEU A 56 12.00 11.48 -2.04
N PRO A 57 10.80 11.45 -1.43
CA PRO A 57 9.97 12.65 -1.26
C PRO A 57 10.62 13.72 -0.38
N GLU A 58 11.55 13.33 0.50
CA GLU A 58 12.33 14.23 1.35
C GLU A 58 13.22 15.18 0.54
N GLU A 59 13.70 14.73 -0.63
CA GLU A 59 14.49 15.54 -1.56
C GLU A 59 13.65 16.06 -2.75
N GLY A 60 12.33 15.83 -2.71
CA GLY A 60 11.41 16.25 -3.77
C GLY A 60 11.27 15.28 -4.95
N ILE A 61 11.75 14.03 -4.81
CA ILE A 61 11.56 12.97 -5.80
C ILE A 61 10.33 12.15 -5.42
N ALA A 62 9.26 12.20 -6.22
CA ALA A 62 8.02 11.51 -5.88
C ALA A 62 8.17 9.97 -5.90
N PRO A 63 7.38 9.21 -5.11
CA PRO A 63 7.30 7.76 -5.25
C PRO A 63 6.86 7.35 -6.66
N GLY A 64 7.46 6.30 -7.21
CA GLY A 64 7.24 5.87 -8.60
C GLY A 64 8.07 6.63 -9.64
N THR A 65 8.96 7.54 -9.23
CA THR A 65 9.83 8.29 -10.16
C THR A 65 10.91 7.36 -10.71
N ARG A 66 10.93 7.20 -12.04
CA ARG A 66 11.97 6.43 -12.73
C ARG A 66 13.31 7.12 -12.60
N TRP A 67 14.39 6.36 -12.61
CA TRP A 67 15.73 6.92 -12.57
C TRP A 67 16.01 7.88 -13.72
N GLU A 68 15.42 7.65 -14.89
CA GLU A 68 15.53 8.56 -16.04
C GLU A 68 14.94 9.95 -15.72
N ASP A 69 13.88 10.02 -14.92
CA ASP A 69 13.20 11.25 -14.51
C ASP A 69 13.91 11.97 -13.34
N VAL A 70 14.81 11.29 -12.62
CA VAL A 70 15.59 11.91 -11.54
C VAL A 70 16.51 13.00 -12.14
N PRO A 71 16.51 14.23 -11.59
CA PRO A 71 17.34 15.32 -12.09
C PRO A 71 18.84 14.97 -12.16
N ILE A 72 19.54 15.40 -13.21
CA ILE A 72 20.99 15.12 -13.36
C ILE A 72 21.86 15.83 -12.31
N ASN A 73 21.36 16.94 -11.76
CA ASN A 73 22.00 17.69 -10.68
C ASN A 73 21.71 17.13 -9.29
N TRP A 74 20.88 16.09 -9.18
CA TRP A 74 20.64 15.39 -7.92
C TRP A 74 21.89 14.60 -7.51
N THR A 75 22.11 14.54 -6.20
CA THR A 75 23.24 13.86 -5.59
C THR A 75 22.76 12.97 -4.46
N CYS A 76 23.47 11.87 -4.21
CA CYS A 76 23.18 10.94 -3.12
C CYS A 76 23.07 11.70 -1.78
N PRO A 77 21.97 11.54 -1.01
CA PRO A 77 21.78 12.24 0.27
C PRO A 77 22.79 11.80 1.33
N GLU A 78 23.30 10.58 1.24
CA GLU A 78 24.24 10.01 2.22
C GLU A 78 25.69 10.46 2.00
N CYS A 79 26.11 10.66 0.75
CA CYS A 79 27.53 10.88 0.44
C CYS A 79 27.83 11.99 -0.57
N GLY A 80 26.80 12.59 -1.20
CA GLY A 80 26.96 13.63 -2.21
C GLY A 80 27.47 13.14 -3.58
N ALA A 81 27.52 11.83 -3.82
CA ALA A 81 27.87 11.26 -5.12
C ALA A 81 26.87 11.68 -6.20
N ARG A 82 27.31 11.76 -7.45
CA ARG A 82 26.45 12.19 -8.56
C ARG A 82 25.62 11.03 -9.09
N LYS A 83 24.58 11.33 -9.86
CA LYS A 83 23.74 10.33 -10.53
C LYS A 83 24.54 9.32 -11.40
N GLU A 84 25.68 9.73 -11.93
CA GLU A 84 26.58 8.87 -12.72
C GLU A 84 27.29 7.78 -11.91
N ASP A 85 27.41 7.95 -10.58
CA ASP A 85 28.05 7.00 -9.68
C ASP A 85 27.08 5.90 -9.17
N PHE A 86 25.91 5.77 -9.78
CA PHE A 86 24.90 4.77 -9.43
C PHE A 86 24.79 3.68 -10.49
N GLU A 87 24.64 2.44 -10.03
CA GLU A 87 24.45 1.28 -10.90
C GLU A 87 23.09 0.62 -10.63
N MET A 88 22.43 0.15 -11.70
CA MET A 88 21.18 -0.59 -11.58
C MET A 88 21.44 -1.94 -10.91
N VAL A 89 20.70 -2.22 -9.85
CA VAL A 89 20.71 -3.51 -9.16
C VAL A 89 19.32 -4.15 -9.22
N GLN A 90 19.28 -5.46 -9.44
CA GLN A 90 18.05 -6.23 -9.36
C GLN A 90 17.93 -6.83 -7.95
N ILE A 91 16.89 -6.44 -7.21
CA ILE A 91 16.59 -6.92 -5.84
C ILE A 91 15.24 -7.62 -5.72
#